data_AF-A0A4Z0ZQ70-F1
#
_entry.id   AF-A0A4Z0ZQ70-F1
#
_cell.length_a   1.000
_cell.length_b   1.000
_cell.length_c   1.000
_cell.angle_alpha   90.00
_cell.angle_beta   90.00
_cell.angle_gamma   90.00
#
_symmetry.space_group_name_H-M   'P 1'
#
loop_
_entity.id
_entity.type
_entity.pdbx_description
1 polymer ?
#
loop_
_entity_poly.entity_id
_entity_poly.type
_entity_poly.pdbx_seq_one_letter_code
_entity_poly.pdbx_strand_id
1 'polypeptide(L)'
;MPKPAAKSSAEKGVDKKFIEEVRELLQEKKESLLIKLNQWEDTSSPSGLKEMGDIADIASELNSEALTSVLTENEIETLREIELALEKIENGTYGICEGTKKKIPIARLKAIPWTRFTVEFAEQMAKSRNRGAGGYRVDTLSAYPTTGMDVDSLD
;
A
#
# COMPACT_ATOMS: atom_id res chain seq x y z
N MET A 1 -11.25 34.88 -7.34
CA MET A 1 -11.06 33.51 -7.85
C MET A 1 -12.43 32.82 -7.82
N PRO A 2 -12.95 32.32 -8.95
CA PRO A 2 -14.31 31.80 -9.00
C PRO A 2 -14.44 30.50 -8.19
N LYS A 3 -15.45 30.45 -7.31
CA LYS A 3 -15.94 29.24 -6.64
C LYS A 3 -16.59 28.33 -7.68
N PRO A 4 -16.33 27.02 -7.74
CA PRO A 4 -17.20 26.13 -8.48
C PRO A 4 -18.39 25.77 -7.58
N ALA A 5 -19.55 26.27 -7.97
CA ALA A 5 -20.84 25.75 -7.53
C ALA A 5 -21.12 24.42 -8.23
N ALA A 6 -21.62 23.42 -7.50
CA ALA A 6 -22.47 22.38 -8.06
C ALA A 6 -23.47 21.91 -7.00
N LYS A 7 -24.73 22.30 -7.20
CA LYS A 7 -25.89 21.75 -6.52
C LYS A 7 -26.06 20.29 -6.92
N SER A 8 -26.39 19.40 -5.99
CA SER A 8 -27.31 18.29 -6.26
C SER A 8 -27.82 17.70 -4.95
N SER A 9 -28.99 18.17 -4.52
CA SER A 9 -29.85 17.42 -3.62
C SER A 9 -30.45 16.24 -4.39
N ALA A 10 -30.56 15.10 -3.70
CA ALA A 10 -31.45 13.96 -3.98
C ALA A 10 -30.96 12.86 -4.94
N GLU A 11 -30.12 11.95 -4.46
CA GLU A 11 -30.20 10.49 -4.75
C GLU A 11 -29.44 9.68 -3.68
N LYS A 12 -30.09 9.39 -2.54
CA LYS A 12 -29.60 8.62 -1.35
C LYS A 12 -28.07 8.40 -1.36
N GLY A 13 -27.37 9.47 -0.98
CA GLY A 13 -25.93 9.43 -0.69
C GLY A 13 -25.67 8.65 0.59
N VAL A 14 -24.39 8.36 0.84
CA VAL A 14 -23.91 7.74 2.07
C VAL A 14 -24.47 8.52 3.28
N ASP A 15 -25.00 7.82 4.29
CA ASP A 15 -25.64 8.44 5.45
C ASP A 15 -24.64 9.34 6.20
N LYS A 16 -25.06 10.55 6.59
CA LYS A 16 -24.18 11.49 7.32
C LYS A 16 -23.59 10.90 8.61
N LYS A 17 -24.39 10.10 9.33
CA LYS A 17 -23.93 9.39 10.54
C LYS A 17 -22.80 8.40 10.22
N PHE A 18 -22.93 7.68 9.10
CA PHE A 18 -21.92 6.73 8.65
C PHE A 18 -20.64 7.44 8.19
N ILE A 19 -20.76 8.62 7.57
CA ILE A 19 -19.59 9.43 7.19
C ILE A 19 -18.78 9.84 8.42
N GLU A 20 -19.43 10.24 9.51
CA GLU A 20 -18.74 10.61 10.75
C GLU A 20 -18.04 9.41 11.40
N GLU A 21 -18.73 8.27 11.49
CA GLU A 21 -18.16 7.01 12.00
C GLU A 21 -16.94 6.57 11.18
N VAL A 22 -17.04 6.64 9.85
CA VAL A 22 -15.92 6.36 8.95
C VAL A 22 -14.78 7.35 9.17
N ARG A 23 -15.08 8.64 9.34
CA ARG A 23 -14.06 9.67 9.54
C ARG A 23 -13.23 9.41 10.79
N GLU A 24 -13.90 9.10 11.90
CA GLU A 24 -13.25 8.77 13.17
C GLU A 24 -12.36 7.53 13.01
N LEU A 25 -12.88 6.47 12.38
CA LEU A 25 -12.11 5.24 12.11
C LEU A 25 -10.90 5.50 11.20
N LEU A 26 -11.03 6.35 10.18
CA LEU A 26 -9.92 6.72 9.30
C LEU A 26 -8.84 7.51 10.05
N GLN A 27 -9.22 8.40 10.97
CA GLN A 27 -8.29 9.17 11.79
C GLN A 27 -7.54 8.27 12.77
N GLU A 28 -8.24 7.39 13.48
CA GLU A 28 -7.62 6.41 14.38
C GLU A 28 -6.62 5.53 13.62
N LYS A 29 -6.98 5.07 12.42
CA LYS A 29 -6.09 4.24 11.61
C LYS A 29 -4.85 5.00 11.15
N LYS A 30 -5.00 6.28 10.77
CA LYS A 30 -3.88 7.17 10.42
C LYS A 30 -2.95 7.36 11.61
N GLU A 31 -3.48 7.66 12.79
CA GLU A 31 -2.70 7.83 14.01
C GLU A 31 -1.94 6.55 14.36
N SER A 32 -2.59 5.39 14.26
CA SER A 32 -1.93 4.09 14.47
C SER A 32 -0.73 3.87 13.55
N LEU A 33 -0.84 4.23 12.26
CA LEU A 33 0.27 4.12 11.30
C LEU A 33 1.38 5.13 11.59
N LEU A 34 1.05 6.34 12.07
CA LEU A 34 2.04 7.35 12.47
C LEU A 34 2.77 6.97 13.77
N ILE A 35 2.08 6.37 14.73
CA ILE A 35 2.71 5.88 15.96
C ILE A 35 3.72 4.78 15.64
N LYS A 36 3.37 3.85 14.74
CA LYS A 36 4.33 2.83 14.26
C LYS A 36 5.58 3.44 13.64
N LEU A 37 5.41 4.53 12.87
CA LEU A 37 6.53 5.26 12.27
C LEU A 37 7.43 5.90 13.34
N ASN A 38 6.83 6.55 14.34
CA ASN A 38 7.59 7.21 15.42
C ASN A 38 8.30 6.22 16.36
N GLN A 39 7.65 5.10 16.71
CA GLN A 39 8.26 4.07 17.55
C GLN A 39 9.55 3.52 16.92
N TRP A 40 9.57 3.38 15.60
CA TRP A 40 10.78 2.97 14.88
C TRP A 40 11.87 4.04 14.89
N GLU A 41 11.51 5.32 14.84
CA GLU A 41 12.48 6.43 14.94
C GLU A 41 13.17 6.43 16.32
N ASP A 42 12.40 6.15 17.38
CA ASP A 42 12.90 6.04 18.75
C ASP A 42 13.80 4.81 18.96
N THR A 43 13.50 3.65 18.35
CA THR A 43 14.37 2.46 18.45
C THR A 43 15.60 2.53 17.53
N SER A 44 15.49 3.20 16.39
CA SER A 44 16.60 3.39 15.44
C SER A 44 17.60 4.46 15.87
N SER A 45 17.24 5.30 16.85
CA SER A 45 18.14 6.29 17.46
C SER A 45 18.44 5.91 18.92
N PRO A 46 19.39 4.98 19.18
CA PRO A 46 19.85 4.70 20.54
C PRO A 46 20.77 5.83 21.00
N SER A 47 20.22 7.04 21.20
CA SER A 47 20.90 8.08 21.97
C SER A 47 20.76 7.77 23.46
N GLY A 48 21.51 6.76 23.92
CA GLY A 48 21.52 6.34 25.30
C GLY A 48 22.50 5.21 25.55
N LEU A 49 23.74 5.57 25.93
CA LEU A 49 24.70 4.72 26.63
C LEU A 49 24.05 4.01 27.84
N LYS A 50 23.45 2.83 27.62
CA LYS A 50 22.95 1.92 28.65
C LYS A 50 22.80 0.57 27.94
N GLU A 51 23.57 -0.48 28.15
CA GLU A 51 24.40 -0.92 29.26
C GLU A 51 25.36 -1.96 28.64
N MET A 52 26.63 -1.97 29.01
CA MET A 52 27.70 -2.73 28.34
C MET A 52 27.62 -4.27 28.52
N GLY A 53 26.47 -4.81 28.93
CA GLY A 53 26.20 -6.25 29.11
C GLY A 53 25.43 -6.91 27.96
N ASP A 54 24.73 -6.12 27.14
CA ASP A 54 23.73 -6.64 26.19
C ASP A 54 24.27 -6.83 24.77
N ILE A 55 25.57 -6.66 24.51
CA ILE A 55 26.14 -6.60 23.14
C ILE A 55 25.93 -7.90 22.32
N ALA A 56 25.84 -9.06 22.99
CA ALA A 56 25.54 -10.33 22.33
C ALA A 56 24.04 -10.50 22.00
N ASP A 57 23.15 -9.97 22.83
CA ASP A 57 21.70 -9.97 22.59
C ASP A 57 21.30 -8.86 21.61
N ILE A 58 21.95 -7.69 21.69
CA ILE A 58 21.87 -6.58 20.74
C ILE A 58 22.24 -7.05 19.33
N ALA A 59 23.20 -7.96 19.14
CA ALA A 59 23.52 -8.49 17.82
C ALA A 59 22.39 -9.38 17.25
N SER A 60 21.67 -10.11 18.10
CA SER A 60 20.52 -10.93 17.71
C SER A 60 19.26 -10.07 17.51
N GLU A 61 19.03 -9.07 18.37
CA GLU A 61 17.97 -8.07 18.25
C GLU A 61 18.18 -7.17 17.02
N LEU A 62 19.40 -6.67 16.77
CA LEU A 62 19.76 -5.93 15.55
C LEU A 62 19.51 -6.76 14.29
N ASN A 63 19.79 -8.06 14.30
CA ASN A 63 19.52 -8.90 13.13
C ASN A 63 18.02 -9.17 12.91
N SER A 64 17.21 -9.17 13.98
CA SER A 64 15.74 -9.24 13.87
C SER A 64 15.07 -7.90 13.58
N GLU A 65 15.64 -6.79 14.04
CA GLU A 65 15.09 -5.43 13.97
C GLU A 65 15.54 -4.68 12.71
N ALA A 66 16.73 -4.98 12.18
CA ALA A 66 17.20 -4.46 10.89
C ALA A 66 16.43 -5.04 9.68
N LEU A 67 15.65 -6.11 9.88
CA LEU A 67 14.78 -6.70 8.85
C LEU A 67 13.34 -6.16 8.88
N THR A 68 12.98 -5.29 9.83
CA THR A 68 11.65 -4.69 9.91
C THR A 68 11.58 -3.38 9.11
N SER A 69 10.99 -3.42 7.91
CA SER A 69 10.54 -2.21 7.23
C SER A 69 9.51 -1.48 8.09
N VAL A 70 9.76 -0.22 8.42
CA VAL A 70 8.95 0.65 9.30
C VAL A 70 7.46 0.63 8.98
N LEU A 71 7.17 0.66 7.68
CA LEU A 71 5.87 0.41 7.10
C LEU A 71 6.10 -0.43 5.85
N THR A 72 5.23 -1.41 5.63
CA THR A 72 5.20 -2.13 4.37
C THR A 72 4.73 -1.19 3.24
N GLU A 73 5.08 -1.51 1.98
CA GLU A 73 4.57 -0.76 0.81
C GLU A 73 3.04 -0.63 0.82
N ASN A 74 2.34 -1.68 1.27
CA ASN A 74 0.89 -1.70 1.41
C ASN A 74 0.39 -0.74 2.48
N GLU A 75 1.09 -0.59 3.61
CA GLU A 75 0.71 0.35 4.67
C GLU A 75 0.93 1.81 4.23
N ILE A 76 2.00 2.09 3.48
CA ILE A 76 2.24 3.39 2.88
C ILE A 76 1.13 3.72 1.87
N GLU A 77 0.76 2.76 1.01
CA GLU A 77 -0.35 2.93 0.07
C GLU A 77 -1.67 3.14 0.81
N THR A 78 -1.94 2.35 1.85
CA THR A 78 -3.13 2.50 2.71
C THR A 78 -3.19 3.88 3.35
N LEU A 79 -2.07 4.42 3.85
CA LEU A 79 -2.02 5.77 4.44
C LEU A 79 -2.42 6.84 3.41
N ARG A 80 -1.91 6.74 2.18
CA ARG A 80 -2.30 7.63 1.07
C ARG A 80 -3.79 7.49 0.74
N GLU A 81 -4.32 6.27 0.74
CA GLU A 81 -5.75 6.02 0.50
C GLU A 81 -6.63 6.61 1.59
N ILE A 82 -6.20 6.54 2.86
CA ILE A 82 -6.88 7.15 4.01
C ILE A 82 -6.95 8.67 3.85
N GLU A 83 -5.84 9.32 3.49
CA GLU A 83 -5.79 10.77 3.29
C GLU A 83 -6.71 11.23 2.15
N LEU A 84 -6.70 10.51 1.03
CA LEU A 84 -7.62 10.76 -0.08
C LEU A 84 -9.09 10.52 0.32
N ALA A 85 -9.36 9.52 1.15
CA ALA A 85 -10.72 9.26 1.64
C ALA A 85 -11.22 10.41 2.54
N LEU A 86 -10.38 10.93 3.43
CA LEU A 86 -10.68 12.09 4.27
C LEU A 86 -10.94 13.34 3.42
N GLU A 87 -10.11 13.61 2.42
CA GLU A 87 -10.30 14.73 1.49
C GLU A 87 -11.63 14.62 0.73
N LYS A 88 -12.00 13.40 0.30
CA LYS A 88 -13.29 13.16 -0.37
C LYS A 88 -14.48 13.34 0.57
N ILE A 89 -14.33 13.03 1.85
CA ILE A 89 -15.35 13.30 2.87
C ILE A 89 -15.57 14.80 2.98
N GLU A 90 -14.50 15.59 3.08
CA GLU A 90 -14.56 17.06 3.12
C GLU A 90 -15.18 17.65 1.84
N ASN A 91 -14.81 17.11 0.69
CA ASN A 91 -15.35 17.51 -0.62
C ASN A 91 -16.76 16.98 -0.90
N GLY A 92 -17.33 16.12 -0.04
CA GLY A 92 -18.66 15.53 -0.23
C GLY A 92 -18.75 14.53 -1.40
N THR A 93 -17.61 14.00 -1.87
CA THR A 93 -17.53 13.03 -2.99
C THR A 93 -17.20 11.60 -2.52
N TYR A 94 -17.21 11.38 -1.20
CA TYR A 94 -16.96 10.07 -0.60
C TYR A 94 -17.97 9.01 -1.07
N GLY A 95 -17.48 7.79 -1.29
CA GLY A 95 -18.28 6.69 -1.82
C GLY A 95 -18.49 6.73 -3.35
N ILE A 96 -17.72 7.53 -4.09
CA ILE A 96 -17.71 7.54 -5.56
C ILE A 96 -16.41 6.90 -6.07
N CYS A 97 -16.55 5.92 -6.96
CA CYS A 97 -15.44 5.23 -7.59
C CYS A 97 -14.67 6.16 -8.53
N GLU A 98 -13.35 6.23 -8.41
CA GLU A 98 -12.54 7.12 -9.25
C GLU A 98 -12.50 6.68 -10.72
N GLY A 99 -12.45 5.38 -10.97
CA GLY A 99 -12.31 4.81 -12.32
C GLY A 99 -13.62 4.82 -13.12
N THR A 100 -14.73 4.46 -12.48
CA THR A 100 -16.03 4.33 -13.16
C THR A 100 -17.00 5.47 -12.88
N LYS A 101 -16.69 6.35 -11.92
CA LYS A 101 -17.59 7.41 -11.41
C LYS A 101 -18.93 6.89 -10.85
N LYS A 102 -19.05 5.57 -10.64
CA LYS A 102 -20.23 4.93 -10.04
C LYS A 102 -20.15 4.95 -8.51
N LYS A 103 -21.29 4.82 -7.84
CA LYS A 103 -21.38 4.68 -6.38
C LYS A 103 -20.70 3.38 -5.91
N ILE A 104 -19.92 3.48 -4.84
CA ILE A 104 -19.31 2.33 -4.17
C ILE A 104 -20.37 1.72 -3.23
N PRO A 105 -20.59 0.38 -3.27
CA PRO A 105 -21.53 -0.27 -2.37
C PRO A 105 -21.20 -0.02 -0.89
N ILE A 106 -22.21 0.29 -0.08
CA ILE A 106 -22.04 0.56 1.36
C ILE A 106 -21.40 -0.64 2.08
N ALA A 107 -21.76 -1.87 1.69
CA ALA A 107 -21.15 -3.08 2.24
C ALA A 107 -19.62 -3.10 2.06
N ARG A 108 -19.11 -2.56 0.95
CA ARG A 108 -17.67 -2.44 0.70
C ARG A 108 -17.04 -1.32 1.54
N LEU A 109 -17.70 -0.16 1.64
CA LEU A 109 -17.24 0.94 2.50
C LEU A 109 -17.19 0.54 3.98
N LYS A 110 -18.09 -0.34 4.42
CA LYS A 110 -18.06 -0.95 5.76
C LYS A 110 -16.89 -1.91 5.96
N ALA A 111 -16.52 -2.67 4.93
CA ALA A 111 -15.40 -3.61 5.02
C ALA A 111 -14.03 -2.92 4.88
N ILE A 112 -13.93 -1.95 3.96
CA ILE A 112 -12.69 -1.23 3.64
C ILE A 112 -13.06 0.25 3.40
N PRO A 113 -13.02 1.10 4.45
CA PRO A 113 -13.48 2.48 4.35
C PRO A 113 -12.60 3.39 3.49
N TRP A 114 -11.31 3.11 3.36
CA TRP A 114 -10.39 3.89 2.51
C TRP A 114 -10.41 3.49 1.02
N THR A 115 -11.28 2.56 0.62
CA THR A 115 -11.33 2.04 -0.77
C THR A 115 -11.64 3.14 -1.81
N ARG A 116 -10.81 3.21 -2.87
CA ARG A 116 -11.00 4.16 -3.99
C ARG A 116 -11.89 3.65 -5.12
N PHE A 117 -12.05 2.34 -5.22
CA PHE A 117 -12.68 1.67 -6.37
C PHE A 117 -13.83 0.74 -5.97
N THR A 118 -14.68 0.40 -6.94
CA THR A 118 -15.66 -0.70 -6.80
C THR A 118 -15.00 -2.06 -6.93
N VAL A 119 -15.71 -3.13 -6.54
CA VAL A 119 -15.26 -4.53 -6.71
C VAL A 119 -14.98 -4.82 -8.18
N GLU A 120 -15.93 -4.49 -9.05
CA GLU A 120 -15.80 -4.68 -10.49
C GLU A 120 -14.53 -4.03 -11.07
N PHE A 121 -14.25 -2.78 -10.68
CA PHE A 121 -13.10 -2.04 -11.19
C PHE A 121 -11.78 -2.56 -10.63
N ALA A 122 -11.75 -2.90 -9.33
CA ALA A 122 -10.57 -3.49 -8.70
C ALA A 122 -10.23 -4.85 -9.32
N GLU A 123 -11.22 -5.71 -9.58
CA GLU A 123 -11.03 -6.98 -10.27
C GLU A 123 -10.54 -6.79 -11.71
N GLN A 124 -11.05 -5.79 -12.41
CA GLN A 124 -10.61 -5.47 -13.76
C GLN A 124 -9.15 -5.05 -13.80
N MET A 125 -8.71 -4.21 -12.85
CA MET A 125 -7.31 -3.80 -12.68
C MET A 125 -6.39 -4.98 -12.32
N ALA A 126 -6.84 -5.88 -11.46
CA ALA A 126 -6.08 -7.08 -11.12
C ALA A 126 -5.91 -7.99 -12.35
N LYS A 127 -6.98 -8.17 -13.15
CA LYS A 127 -6.95 -8.95 -14.40
C LYS A 127 -6.09 -8.31 -15.49
N SER A 128 -5.98 -6.99 -15.56
CA SER A 128 -5.08 -6.33 -16.53
C SER A 128 -3.62 -6.43 -16.09
N ARG A 129 -3.34 -6.34 -14.78
CA ARG A 129 -1.98 -6.52 -14.23
C ARG A 129 -1.44 -7.93 -14.49
N ASN A 130 -2.28 -8.96 -14.37
CA ASN A 130 -1.86 -10.35 -14.60
C ASN A 130 -1.66 -10.71 -16.10
N ARG A 131 -2.35 -10.01 -17.01
CA ARG A 131 -2.22 -10.26 -18.46
C ARG A 131 -0.89 -9.78 -19.08
N GLY A 132 -0.10 -8.99 -18.36
CA GLY A 132 1.24 -8.57 -18.76
C GLY A 132 2.39 -9.51 -18.35
N ALA A 133 2.11 -10.53 -17.51
CA ALA A 133 3.13 -11.40 -16.92
C ALA A 133 3.18 -12.82 -17.55
N GLY A 134 2.58 -13.02 -18.73
CA GLY A 134 2.59 -14.29 -19.44
C GLY A 134 3.17 -14.12 -20.85
N GLY A 135 4.50 -14.22 -20.99
CA GLY A 135 5.11 -14.01 -22.31
C GLY A 135 6.61 -14.26 -22.47
N TYR A 136 7.27 -15.09 -21.65
CA TYR A 136 8.55 -15.69 -22.03
C TYR A 136 8.61 -17.13 -21.51
N ARG A 137 8.09 -18.08 -22.31
CA ARG A 137 8.61 -19.44 -22.30
C ARG A 137 9.81 -19.43 -23.25
N VAL A 138 11.01 -19.25 -22.72
CA VAL A 138 12.23 -19.57 -23.47
C VAL A 138 12.41 -21.08 -23.41
N ASP A 139 11.77 -21.78 -24.34
CA ASP A 139 12.19 -23.13 -24.73
C ASP A 139 13.53 -22.99 -25.44
N THR A 140 14.62 -22.89 -24.68
CA THR A 140 15.98 -22.94 -25.23
C THR A 140 16.71 -24.17 -24.69
N LEU A 141 16.15 -25.35 -24.97
CA LEU A 141 16.98 -26.52 -25.25
C LEU A 141 17.22 -26.57 -26.76
N SER A 142 18.22 -25.84 -27.25
CA SER A 142 19.02 -26.18 -28.45
C SER A 142 19.90 -24.99 -28.82
N ALA A 143 21.15 -25.28 -29.15
CA ALA A 143 22.13 -24.42 -29.79
C ALA A 143 22.91 -23.43 -28.90
N TYR A 144 23.74 -23.97 -28.01
CA TYR A 144 25.11 -23.44 -27.93
C TYR A 144 26.00 -24.30 -28.84
N PRO A 145 26.64 -23.74 -29.89
CA PRO A 145 27.70 -24.44 -30.59
C PRO A 145 28.88 -24.61 -29.63
N THR A 146 29.26 -25.86 -29.38
CA THR A 146 30.45 -26.22 -28.64
C THR A 146 31.66 -25.79 -29.47
N THR A 147 32.13 -24.57 -29.29
CA THR A 147 33.45 -24.17 -29.81
C THR A 147 34.50 -24.93 -29.00
N GLY A 148 35.10 -25.93 -29.63
CA GLY A 148 36.21 -26.70 -29.09
C GLY A 148 37.35 -25.77 -28.69
N MET A 149 37.70 -25.80 -27.40
CA MET A 149 39.01 -25.36 -26.94
C MET A 149 39.92 -26.58 -27.05
N ASP A 150 40.77 -26.61 -28.08
CA ASP A 150 41.86 -27.56 -28.18
C ASP A 150 42.91 -27.22 -27.09
N VAL A 151 42.99 -28.07 -26.07
CA VAL A 151 43.89 -27.97 -24.91
C VAL A 151 45.16 -28.81 -25.06
N ASP A 152 45.60 -29.10 -26.28
CA ASP A 152 46.81 -29.87 -26.55
C ASP A 152 47.83 -29.08 -27.37
N SER A 153 48.75 -28.43 -26.66
CA SER A 153 50.16 -28.38 -27.05
C SER A 153 51.00 -28.09 -25.83
N LEU A 154 51.41 -29.20 -25.19
CA LEU A 154 52.69 -29.29 -24.50
C LEU A 154 53.82 -29.06 -25.51
N ASP A 155 54.68 -28.09 -25.24
CA ASP A 155 56.15 -28.23 -25.29
C ASP A 155 56.80 -27.16 -24.41
#